data_AF-A0A5J4RE96-F1
#
_entry.id   AF-A0A5J4RE96-F1
#
_cell.length_a   1.000
_cell.length_b   1.000
_cell.length_c   1.000
_cell.angle_alpha   90.00
_cell.angle_beta   90.00
_cell.angle_gamma   90.00
#
_symmetry.space_group_name_H-M   'P 1'
#
loop_
_entity.id
_entity.type
_entity.pdbx_description
1 polymer ?
#
loop_
_entity_poly.entity_id
_entity_poly.type
_entity_poly.pdbx_seq_one_letter_code
_entity_poly.pdbx_strand_id
1 'polypeptide(L)'
;MSESEFVENPCQGKKTGLLNHITMRIISDMRADTVTNIVKEQIDFQAELTADGSTSRNKLGEHVKSHDALVVKPADWPKILPRVHVAIGNLKRLLLDTHHQLKKEYLKYYLCEFCYKFNRRYCGEKLFDGLVKVAVTWTTDF
;
A
#
# COMPACT_ATOMS: atom_id res chain seq x y z
N MET A 1 10.43 6.14 -8.62
CA MET A 1 9.59 5.89 -7.45
C MET A 1 9.09 7.24 -6.98
N SER A 2 7.78 7.44 -6.85
CA SER A 2 7.23 8.72 -6.39
C SER A 2 6.91 8.58 -4.91
N GLU A 3 7.66 9.27 -4.07
CA GLU A 3 7.46 9.29 -2.63
C GLU A 3 6.12 9.97 -2.28
N SER A 4 5.58 9.63 -1.12
CA SER A 4 4.33 10.21 -0.64
C SER A 4 4.67 11.45 0.17
N GLU A 5 4.28 12.63 -0.30
CA GLU A 5 4.52 13.87 0.44
C GLU A 5 3.42 14.08 1.48
N PHE A 6 3.81 14.35 2.72
CA PHE A 6 2.89 14.85 3.74
C PHE A 6 2.69 16.36 3.54
N VAL A 7 1.45 16.82 3.50
CA VAL A 7 1.12 18.25 3.38
C VAL A 7 0.61 18.69 4.73
N GLU A 8 1.40 19.46 5.49
CA GLU A 8 1.06 19.81 6.89
C GLU A 8 -0.14 20.74 7.05
N ASN A 9 -0.65 21.37 5.99
CA ASN A 9 -1.88 22.17 6.03
C ASN A 9 -2.58 22.14 4.68
N PRO A 10 -3.57 21.24 4.46
CA PRO A 10 -4.30 21.23 3.22
C PRO A 10 -5.32 22.37 3.23
N CYS A 11 -5.41 23.13 2.13
CA CYS A 11 -6.48 24.12 1.94
C CYS A 11 -7.85 23.46 2.19
N GLN A 12 -8.77 24.17 2.86
CA GLN A 12 -10.09 23.65 3.25
C GLN A 12 -10.72 22.79 2.15
N GLY A 13 -11.02 21.52 2.48
CA GLY A 13 -11.60 20.55 1.56
C GLY A 13 -10.62 19.58 0.88
N LYS A 14 -9.30 19.81 0.95
CA LYS A 14 -8.30 18.85 0.45
C LYS A 14 -7.87 17.90 1.57
N LYS A 15 -7.85 16.58 1.31
CA LYS A 15 -7.32 15.59 2.27
C LYS A 15 -5.78 15.63 2.23
N THR A 16 -5.16 15.76 3.39
CA THR A 16 -3.71 15.75 3.63
C THR A 16 -3.01 14.56 2.94
N GLY A 17 -1.83 14.84 2.36
CA GLY A 17 -0.84 13.90 1.80
C GLY A 17 -1.24 13.17 0.51
N LEU A 18 -0.52 13.36 -0.60
CA LEU A 18 -0.85 12.70 -1.88
C LEU A 18 -0.38 11.23 -1.86
N LEU A 19 -1.33 10.29 -1.70
CA LEU A 19 -1.04 8.86 -1.89
C LEU A 19 -0.77 8.59 -3.38
N ASN A 20 0.50 8.54 -3.73
CA ASN A 20 0.99 8.41 -5.10
C ASN A 20 1.07 6.94 -5.53
N HIS A 21 1.61 6.12 -4.64
CA HIS A 21 1.93 4.73 -4.93
C HIS A 21 1.46 3.82 -3.80
N ILE A 22 0.95 2.65 -4.16
CA ILE A 22 0.59 1.58 -3.22
C ILE A 22 1.24 0.29 -3.68
N THR A 23 1.82 -0.40 -2.70
CA THR A 23 2.33 -1.77 -2.85
C THR A 23 1.66 -2.66 -1.81
N MET A 24 1.30 -3.88 -2.21
CA MET A 24 0.69 -4.88 -1.34
C MET A 24 1.45 -6.21 -1.48
N ARG A 25 1.72 -6.85 -0.34
CA ARG A 25 2.41 -8.14 -0.24
C ARG A 25 1.62 -9.07 0.67
N ILE A 26 1.58 -10.36 0.29
CA ILE A 26 1.03 -11.41 1.14
C ILE A 26 2.08 -11.73 2.19
N ILE A 27 1.65 -11.78 3.45
CA ILE A 27 2.49 -12.16 4.57
C ILE A 27 1.94 -13.46 5.14
N SER A 28 2.82 -14.40 5.50
CA SER A 28 2.46 -15.70 6.07
C SER A 28 1.88 -15.58 7.48
N ASP A 29 2.42 -14.68 8.30
CA ASP A 29 1.96 -14.41 9.66
C ASP A 29 2.06 -12.93 10.03
N MET A 30 1.38 -12.56 11.12
CA MET A 30 1.40 -11.18 11.65
C MET A 30 2.42 -11.02 12.79
N ARG A 31 3.45 -11.87 12.86
CA ARG A 31 4.47 -11.78 13.92
C ARG A 31 5.38 -10.58 13.65
N ALA A 32 5.85 -9.95 14.72
CA ALA A 32 6.70 -8.77 14.61
C ALA A 32 7.97 -9.05 13.80
N ASP A 33 8.60 -10.21 13.98
CA ASP A 33 9.85 -10.55 13.30
C ASP A 33 9.66 -10.69 11.77
N THR A 34 8.56 -11.33 11.35
CA THR A 34 8.21 -11.48 9.92
C THR A 34 7.96 -10.13 9.27
N VAL A 35 7.20 -9.26 9.93
CA VAL A 35 6.91 -7.91 9.43
C VAL A 35 8.19 -7.07 9.37
N THR A 36 9.03 -7.13 10.40
CA THR A 36 10.31 -6.41 10.46
C THR A 36 11.25 -6.85 9.34
N ASN A 37 11.37 -8.15 9.06
CA ASN A 37 12.23 -8.64 7.97
C ASN A 37 11.74 -8.13 6.61
N ILE A 38 10.43 -8.15 6.36
CA ILE A 38 9.86 -7.62 5.11
C ILE A 38 10.10 -6.11 4.98
N VAL A 39 9.97 -5.37 6.08
CA VAL A 39 10.22 -3.92 6.07
C VAL A 39 11.68 -3.61 5.76
N LYS A 40 12.64 -4.35 6.36
CA LYS A 40 14.08 -4.22 6.04
C LYS A 40 14.40 -4.45 4.57
N GLU A 41 13.72 -5.41 3.94
CA GLU A 41 13.94 -5.74 2.52
C GLU A 41 13.33 -4.74 1.54
N GLN A 42 12.35 -3.94 1.97
CA GLN A 42 11.50 -3.15 1.06
C GLN A 42 11.56 -1.65 1.30
N ILE A 43 12.00 -1.22 2.49
CA ILE A 43 12.00 0.18 2.92
C ILE A 43 13.44 0.62 3.17
N ASP A 44 13.78 1.80 2.68
CA ASP A 44 15.08 2.43 2.95
C ASP A 44 15.19 2.82 4.43
N PHE A 45 16.37 2.68 5.02
CA PHE A 45 16.63 3.07 6.41
C PHE A 45 16.37 4.56 6.67
N GLN A 46 16.49 5.42 5.65
CA GLN A 46 16.22 6.85 5.76
C GLN A 46 14.72 7.22 5.71
N ALA A 47 13.83 6.24 5.47
CA ALA A 47 12.40 6.51 5.35
C ALA A 47 11.75 6.89 6.68
N GLU A 48 10.69 7.70 6.61
CA GLU A 48 9.82 8.02 7.74
C GLU A 48 8.54 7.17 7.64
N LEU A 49 8.23 6.43 8.70
CA LEU A 49 7.15 5.46 8.72
C LEU A 49 6.05 5.90 9.69
N THR A 50 4.83 6.01 9.19
CA THR A 50 3.63 6.14 10.02
C THR A 50 2.84 4.84 9.97
N ALA A 51 2.56 4.24 11.13
CA ALA A 51 1.87 2.97 11.24
C ALA A 51 0.76 2.99 12.29
N ASP A 52 -0.14 2.01 12.20
CA ASP A 52 -1.06 1.70 13.30
C ASP A 52 -0.28 1.15 14.50
N GLY A 53 -0.77 1.44 15.71
CA GLY A 53 -0.19 0.96 16.98
C GLY A 53 -0.35 -0.54 17.25
N SER A 54 -0.27 -1.38 16.23
CA SER A 54 -0.31 -2.84 16.36
C SER A 54 0.99 -3.36 16.97
N THR A 55 0.90 -4.35 17.87
CA THR A 55 2.05 -4.99 18.50
C THR A 55 3.03 -5.62 17.51
N SER A 56 2.52 -6.02 16.34
CA SER A 56 3.32 -6.56 15.24
C SER A 56 4.27 -5.53 14.59
N ARG A 57 4.15 -4.24 14.92
CA ARG A 57 4.93 -3.15 14.31
C ARG A 57 5.82 -2.41 15.30
N ASN A 58 5.85 -2.85 16.56
CA ASN A 58 6.62 -2.18 17.61
C ASN A 58 8.13 -2.16 17.36
N LYS A 59 8.66 -3.18 16.65
CA LYS A 59 10.09 -3.31 16.34
C LYS A 59 10.54 -2.54 15.09
N LEU A 60 9.66 -1.77 14.45
CA LEU A 60 10.00 -1.09 13.19
C LEU A 60 10.88 0.14 13.40
N GLY A 61 10.79 0.80 14.56
CA GLY A 61 11.57 2.01 14.87
C GLY A 61 13.10 1.81 14.87
N GLU A 62 13.59 0.57 14.98
CA GLU A 62 15.02 0.26 14.92
C GLU A 62 15.57 0.24 13.48
N HIS A 63 14.71 0.31 12.47
CA HIS A 63 15.05 0.06 11.06
C HIS A 63 14.67 1.19 10.11
N VAL A 64 14.12 2.28 10.64
CA VAL A 64 13.71 3.47 9.89
C VAL A 64 14.12 4.73 10.65
N LYS A 65 14.27 5.84 9.94
CA LYS A 65 14.68 7.13 10.51
C LYS A 65 13.68 7.64 11.55
N SER A 66 12.39 7.48 11.28
CA SER A 66 11.31 7.83 12.22
C SER A 66 10.19 6.80 12.14
N HIS A 67 9.62 6.44 13.28
CA HIS A 67 8.47 5.54 13.37
C HIS A 67 7.38 6.14 14.26
N ASP A 68 6.35 6.69 13.64
CA ASP A 68 5.16 7.22 14.29
C ASP A 68 4.10 6.12 14.38
N ALA A 69 4.10 5.39 15.51
CA ALA A 69 3.07 4.41 15.84
C ALA A 69 1.90 5.09 16.55
N LEU A 70 0.74 5.15 15.89
CA LEU A 70 -0.44 5.81 16.42
C LEU A 70 -1.44 4.77 16.96
N VAL A 71 -1.66 4.79 18.28
CA VAL A 71 -2.73 4.00 18.92
C VAL A 71 -4.02 4.83 18.89
N VAL A 72 -4.96 4.40 18.05
CA VAL A 72 -6.12 5.23 17.70
C VAL A 72 -7.43 4.50 18.01
N LYS A 73 -8.41 5.25 18.53
CA LYS A 73 -9.79 4.77 18.63
C LYS A 73 -10.42 4.61 17.24
N PRO A 74 -11.34 3.66 17.03
CA PRO A 74 -11.94 3.42 15.72
C PRO A 74 -12.54 4.65 15.01
N ALA A 75 -13.07 5.60 15.76
CA ALA A 75 -13.66 6.83 15.23
C ALA A 75 -12.65 7.78 14.56
N ASP A 76 -11.37 7.69 14.92
CA ASP A 76 -10.33 8.61 14.46
C ASP A 76 -9.43 8.00 13.36
N TRP A 77 -9.64 6.73 12.96
CA TRP A 77 -8.94 6.11 11.82
C TRP A 77 -8.97 6.95 10.53
N PRO A 78 -10.11 7.57 10.15
CA PRO A 78 -10.17 8.37 8.95
C PRO A 78 -9.32 9.65 9.01
N LYS A 79 -8.90 10.09 10.21
CA LYS A 79 -8.06 11.27 10.39
C LYS A 79 -6.57 10.94 10.28
N ILE A 80 -6.18 9.73 10.70
CA ILE A 80 -4.78 9.37 10.91
C ILE A 80 -4.17 8.63 9.72
N LEU A 81 -4.92 7.70 9.11
CA LEU A 81 -4.52 7.06 7.86
C LEU A 81 -5.64 7.21 6.82
N PRO A 82 -5.99 8.44 6.41
CA PRO A 82 -7.17 8.75 5.62
C PRO A 82 -7.25 8.02 4.28
N ARG A 83 -6.10 7.64 3.70
CA ARG A 83 -6.05 7.05 2.37
C ARG A 83 -5.85 5.53 2.40
N VAL A 84 -5.21 5.01 3.45
CA VAL A 84 -4.99 3.55 3.60
C VAL A 84 -6.31 2.83 3.79
N HIS A 85 -7.17 3.30 4.71
CA HIS A 85 -8.47 2.67 4.94
C HIS A 85 -9.39 2.73 3.70
N VAL A 86 -9.34 3.84 2.94
CA VAL A 86 -10.06 3.98 1.66
C VAL A 86 -9.50 3.01 0.62
N ALA A 87 -8.18 2.88 0.51
CA ALA A 87 -7.55 1.94 -0.42
C ALA A 87 -7.92 0.49 -0.09
N ILE A 88 -7.92 0.11 1.20
CA ILE A 88 -8.37 -1.21 1.65
C ILE A 88 -9.85 -1.44 1.31
N GLY A 89 -10.71 -0.44 1.54
CA GLY A 89 -12.13 -0.51 1.17
C GLY A 89 -12.33 -0.71 -0.34
N ASN A 90 -11.61 0.06 -1.16
CA ASN A 90 -11.65 -0.05 -2.61
C ASN A 90 -11.11 -1.40 -3.12
N LEU A 91 -10.05 -1.93 -2.51
CA LEU A 91 -9.54 -3.26 -2.82
C LEU A 91 -10.63 -4.31 -2.56
N LYS A 92 -11.23 -4.32 -1.37
CA LYS A 92 -12.30 -5.28 -1.02
C LYS A 92 -13.44 -5.22 -2.03
N ARG A 93 -13.83 -4.01 -2.44
CA ARG A 93 -14.88 -3.80 -3.44
C ARG A 93 -14.47 -4.32 -4.81
N LEU A 94 -13.26 -4.01 -5.29
CA LEU A 94 -12.74 -4.56 -6.56
C LEU A 94 -12.76 -6.09 -6.55
N LEU A 95 -12.30 -6.70 -5.45
CA LEU A 95 -12.26 -8.15 -5.30
C LEU A 95 -13.66 -8.78 -5.38
N LEU A 96 -14.65 -8.18 -4.72
CA LEU A 96 -16.03 -8.67 -4.73
C LEU A 96 -16.75 -8.42 -6.06
N ASP A 97 -16.52 -7.27 -6.69
CA ASP A 97 -17.23 -6.87 -7.92
C ASP A 97 -16.66 -7.58 -9.17
N THR A 98 -15.35 -7.85 -9.19
CA THR A 98 -14.67 -8.39 -10.39
C THR A 98 -14.54 -9.91 -10.35
N HIS A 99 -14.24 -10.47 -9.18
CA HIS A 99 -13.88 -11.89 -9.05
C HIS A 99 -15.02 -12.68 -8.40
N HIS A 100 -15.70 -13.52 -9.18
CA HIS A 100 -16.83 -14.31 -8.68
C HIS A 100 -16.43 -15.27 -7.54
N GLN A 101 -15.22 -15.83 -7.59
CA GLN A 101 -14.66 -16.68 -6.55
C GLN A 101 -13.18 -16.34 -6.33
N LEU A 102 -12.84 -15.91 -5.10
CA LEU A 102 -11.47 -15.63 -4.72
C LEU A 102 -10.75 -16.92 -4.35
N LYS A 103 -9.76 -17.31 -5.14
CA LYS A 103 -8.87 -18.44 -4.83
C LYS A 103 -7.58 -17.95 -4.18
N LYS A 104 -7.13 -18.64 -3.12
CA LYS A 104 -5.91 -18.27 -2.38
C LYS A 104 -4.65 -18.31 -3.25
N GLU A 105 -4.60 -19.27 -4.18
CA GLU A 105 -3.48 -19.43 -5.14
C GLU A 105 -3.25 -18.18 -6.02
N TYR A 106 -4.31 -17.40 -6.30
CA TYR A 106 -4.21 -16.19 -7.11
C TYR A 106 -4.21 -14.89 -6.30
N LEU A 107 -4.16 -14.96 -4.97
CA LEU A 107 -4.25 -13.77 -4.12
C LEU A 107 -3.17 -12.73 -4.46
N LYS A 108 -1.96 -13.18 -4.83
CA LYS A 108 -0.88 -12.26 -5.20
C LYS A 108 -1.23 -11.51 -6.48
N TYR A 109 -1.80 -12.19 -7.47
CA TYR A 109 -2.19 -11.57 -8.74
C TYR A 109 -3.32 -10.56 -8.55
N TYR A 110 -4.32 -10.87 -7.71
CA TYR A 110 -5.39 -9.91 -7.41
C TYR A 110 -4.87 -8.64 -6.74
N LEU A 111 -3.92 -8.77 -5.80
CA LEU A 111 -3.28 -7.61 -5.17
C LEU A 111 -2.42 -6.82 -6.17
N CYS A 112 -1.66 -7.51 -7.02
CA CYS A 112 -0.86 -6.87 -8.08
C CYS A 112 -1.76 -6.11 -9.07
N GLU A 113 -2.91 -6.66 -9.44
CA GLU A 113 -3.90 -6.01 -10.32
C GLU A 113 -4.40 -4.70 -9.71
N PHE A 114 -4.79 -4.74 -8.42
CA PHE A 114 -5.23 -3.55 -7.70
C PHE A 114 -4.13 -2.49 -7.63
N CYS A 115 -2.92 -2.87 -7.23
CA CYS A 115 -1.76 -1.96 -7.19
C CYS A 115 -1.47 -1.37 -8.57
N TYR A 116 -1.48 -2.18 -9.63
CA TYR A 116 -1.23 -1.72 -11.00
C TYR A 116 -2.25 -0.66 -11.42
N LYS A 117 -3.55 -0.93 -11.23
CA LYS A 117 -4.65 -0.01 -11.54
C LYS A 117 -4.56 1.26 -10.69
N PHE A 118 -4.32 1.14 -9.38
CA PHE A 118 -4.23 2.30 -8.48
C PHE A 118 -3.07 3.21 -8.86
N ASN A 119 -1.88 2.66 -9.10
CA ASN A 119 -0.66 3.43 -9.40
C ASN A 119 -0.71 4.10 -10.78
N ARG A 120 -1.62 3.68 -11.66
CA ARG A 120 -1.79 4.21 -13.03
C ARG A 120 -3.17 4.81 -13.27
N ARG A 121 -3.95 5.09 -12.23
CA ARG A 121 -5.34 5.57 -12.33
C ARG A 121 -5.51 6.90 -13.06
N TYR A 122 -4.43 7.65 -13.27
CA TYR A 122 -4.43 8.90 -14.04
C TYR A 122 -3.86 8.75 -15.46
N CYS A 123 -3.47 7.54 -15.88
CA CYS A 123 -2.88 7.30 -17.21
C CYS A 123 -3.92 7.26 -18.34
N GLY A 124 -5.23 7.33 -18.02
CA GLY A 124 -6.30 7.38 -19.01
C GLY A 124 -6.21 6.24 -20.03
N GLU A 125 -6.29 6.58 -21.31
CA GLU A 125 -6.22 5.63 -22.42
C GLU A 125 -4.86 4.89 -22.52
N LYS A 126 -3.79 5.44 -21.93
CA LYS A 126 -2.44 4.82 -21.97
C LYS A 126 -2.29 3.62 -21.03
N LEU A 127 -3.32 3.28 -20.25
CA LEU A 127 -3.33 2.12 -19.36
C LEU A 127 -3.13 0.80 -20.11
N PHE A 128 -3.82 0.66 -21.25
CA PHE A 128 -3.75 -0.55 -22.08
C PHE A 128 -2.39 -0.68 -22.75
N ASP A 129 -1.92 0.37 -23.42
CA ASP A 129 -0.60 0.38 -24.07
C ASP A 129 0.53 0.13 -23.05
N GLY A 130 0.42 0.70 -21.86
CA GLY A 130 1.35 0.46 -20.76
C GLY A 130 1.35 -1.01 -20.33
N LEU A 131 0.19 -1.66 -20.29
CA LEU A 131 0.07 -3.07 -19.93
C LEU A 131 0.70 -3.95 -21.01
N VAL A 132 0.38 -3.70 -22.29
CA VAL A 132 0.95 -4.42 -23.42
C VAL A 132 2.47 -4.29 -23.44
N LYS A 133 2.98 -3.07 -23.24
CA LYS A 133 4.43 -2.83 -23.16
C LYS A 133 5.05 -3.64 -22.03
N VAL A 134 4.49 -3.59 -20.82
CA VAL A 134 4.99 -4.37 -19.68
C VAL A 134 4.98 -5.87 -20.01
N ALA A 135 3.87 -6.40 -20.53
CA ALA A 135 3.74 -7.81 -20.86
C ALA A 135 4.77 -8.30 -21.90
N VAL A 136 5.07 -7.49 -22.91
CA VAL A 136 6.05 -7.84 -23.95
C VAL A 136 7.50 -7.66 -23.47
N THR A 137 7.75 -6.68 -22.59
CA THR A 137 9.09 -6.45 -22.03
C THR A 137 9.42 -7.35 -20.84
N TRP A 138 8.43 -8.00 -20.25
CA TRP A 138 8.63 -8.78 -19.03
C TRP A 138 9.40 -10.06 -19.36
N THR A 139 10.69 -10.06 -19.05
CA THR A 139 11.49 -11.28 -18.99
C THR A 139 11.04 -12.06 -17.76
N THR A 140 10.50 -13.25 -17.99
CA THR A 140 10.15 -14.15 -16.90
C THR A 140 11.42 -14.81 -16.40
N ASP A 141 11.74 -14.61 -15.12
CA ASP A 141 12.87 -15.24 -14.43
C ASP A 141 12.52 -16.69 -14.03
N PHE A 142 12.10 -17.51 -15.00
CA PHE A 142 11.98 -18.96 -14.82
C PHE A 142 13.24 -19.66 -15.33
#